data_AF-A0A926Y1H7-F1
#
_entry.id   AF-A0A926Y1H7-F1
#
_cell.length_a   1.000
_cell.length_b   1.000
_cell.length_c   1.000
_cell.angle_alpha   90.00
_cell.angle_beta   90.00
_cell.angle_gamma   90.00
#
_symmetry.space_group_name_H-M   'P 1'
#
loop_
_entity.id
_entity.type
_entity.pdbx_description
1 polymer ?
#
loop_
_entity_poly.entity_id
_entity_poly.type
_entity_poly.pdbx_seq_one_letter_code
_entity_poly.pdbx_strand_id
1 'polypeptide(L)'
;MSECTSRFSEKTKTIFEAKEQIFCRSKQLLKFNYKLDSLREFDWGIIAYFQKGNETYQFFLFLEQYKNTALLEENLIHTVLITDDCRLDDYLAKNNINYVAVTLSLFREYELISAFYGAQKAQRSGVYLMNHIDEGLFILEKIQASDVAKKAYCLHPIIQSDEALQVIYTLLKGIDTQVIIALTEYRSVANEYLSKRKIKSIDEIRLSPLKDVNDMLIADKIQNKKDFELYHKKTHPRSAELTEYFDNWLRRLGVAEEFYTTCATYCQ
;
A
#
# COMPACT_ATOMS: atom_id res chain seq x y z
N MET A 1 23.58 -10.03 0.45
CA MET A 1 22.32 -9.31 0.21
C MET A 1 22.10 -9.34 -1.29
N SER A 2 21.14 -10.14 -1.78
CA SER A 2 20.81 -10.20 -3.20
C SER A 2 20.33 -8.83 -3.67
N GLU A 3 20.58 -8.48 -4.93
CA GLU A 3 20.05 -7.29 -5.58
C GLU A 3 18.54 -7.20 -5.31
N CYS A 4 18.16 -6.32 -4.39
CA CYS A 4 16.77 -6.07 -4.06
C CYS A 4 16.24 -5.21 -5.21
N THR A 5 15.80 -5.88 -6.28
CA THR A 5 15.15 -5.21 -7.40
C THR A 5 13.89 -4.54 -6.85
N SER A 6 13.72 -3.25 -7.14
CA SER A 6 12.53 -2.50 -6.74
C SER A 6 11.30 -3.05 -7.47
N ARG A 7 10.11 -2.91 -6.88
CA ARG A 7 8.84 -3.16 -7.61
C ARG A 7 8.62 -2.21 -8.78
N PHE A 8 9.39 -1.12 -8.86
CA PHE A 8 9.45 -0.21 -9.99
C PHE A 8 10.80 -0.39 -10.69
N SER A 9 10.79 -1.06 -11.85
CA SER A 9 12.00 -1.25 -12.65
C SER A 9 12.30 0.02 -13.43
N GLU A 10 13.53 0.52 -13.34
CA GLU A 10 14.01 1.60 -14.22
C GLU A 10 14.08 1.17 -15.70
N LYS A 11 14.03 -0.15 -15.94
CA LYS A 11 14.23 -0.82 -17.22
C LYS A 11 13.01 -1.65 -17.59
N THR A 12 11.84 -1.01 -17.66
CA THR A 12 10.60 -1.63 -18.13
C THR A 12 10.71 -1.94 -19.61
N LYS A 13 10.60 -3.20 -20.03
CA LYS A 13 10.81 -3.60 -21.42
C LYS A 13 9.52 -3.95 -22.15
N THR A 14 8.49 -4.33 -21.40
CA THR A 14 7.22 -4.81 -21.96
C THR A 14 6.03 -4.01 -21.44
N ILE A 15 4.95 -3.98 -22.23
CA ILE A 15 3.67 -3.39 -21.81
C ILE A 15 3.08 -4.11 -20.59
N PHE A 16 3.32 -5.42 -20.46
CA PHE A 16 2.91 -6.17 -19.29
C PHE A 16 3.60 -5.66 -18.01
N GLU A 17 4.92 -5.50 -18.03
CA GLU A 17 5.67 -4.93 -16.90
C GLU A 17 5.25 -3.48 -16.61
N ALA A 18 4.99 -2.69 -17.65
CA ALA A 18 4.50 -1.32 -17.51
C ALA A 18 3.13 -1.27 -16.79
N LYS A 19 2.22 -2.18 -17.14
CA LYS A 19 0.92 -2.32 -16.45
C LYS A 19 1.13 -2.67 -14.98
N GLU A 20 1.95 -3.68 -14.68
CA GLU A 20 2.24 -4.07 -13.28
C GLU A 20 2.75 -2.86 -12.47
N GLN A 21 3.64 -2.06 -13.05
CA GLN A 21 4.14 -0.85 -12.39
C GLN A 21 3.07 0.22 -12.20
N ILE A 22 2.22 0.46 -13.21
CA ILE A 22 1.10 1.42 -13.08
C ILE A 22 0.12 0.97 -12.00
N PHE A 23 -0.19 -0.32 -11.90
CA PHE A 23 -1.05 -0.85 -10.83
C PHE A 23 -0.40 -0.75 -9.45
N CYS A 24 0.91 -0.94 -9.34
CA CYS A 24 1.61 -0.69 -8.07
C CYS A 24 1.62 0.81 -7.72
N ARG A 25 1.82 1.66 -8.72
CA ARG A 25 1.84 3.12 -8.57
C ARG A 25 0.46 3.66 -8.21
N SER A 26 -0.61 3.11 -8.78
CA SER A 26 -1.97 3.54 -8.44
C SER A 26 -2.27 3.30 -6.97
N LYS A 27 -1.86 2.16 -6.42
CA LYS A 27 -1.99 1.87 -4.98
C LYS A 27 -1.23 2.85 -4.10
N GLN A 28 0.02 3.18 -4.46
CA GLN A 28 0.79 4.22 -3.75
C GLN A 28 0.10 5.59 -3.79
N LEU A 29 -0.55 5.92 -4.90
CA LEU A 29 -1.16 7.22 -5.14
C LEU A 29 -2.54 7.38 -4.48
N LEU A 30 -3.20 6.28 -4.10
CA LEU A 30 -4.51 6.30 -3.43
C LEU A 30 -4.50 7.14 -2.14
N LYS A 31 -3.43 7.05 -1.33
CA LYS A 31 -3.30 7.84 -0.08
C LYS A 31 -3.31 9.36 -0.32
N PHE A 32 -3.01 9.79 -1.55
CA PHE A 32 -3.07 11.20 -1.97
C PHE A 32 -4.37 11.54 -2.72
N ASN A 33 -5.35 10.63 -2.68
CA ASN A 33 -6.65 10.71 -3.34
C ASN A 33 -6.59 10.74 -4.88
N TYR A 34 -5.52 10.25 -5.50
CA TYR A 34 -5.51 9.98 -6.94
C TYR A 34 -6.03 8.56 -7.20
N LYS A 35 -7.11 8.44 -7.95
CA LYS A 35 -7.71 7.17 -8.35
C LYS A 35 -7.37 6.87 -9.81
N LEU A 36 -6.83 5.68 -10.10
CA LEU A 36 -6.68 5.24 -11.49
C LEU A 36 -8.08 5.05 -12.11
N ASP A 37 -8.29 5.68 -13.26
CA ASP A 37 -9.58 5.69 -13.97
C ASP A 37 -9.50 4.85 -15.24
N SER A 38 -8.50 5.11 -16.08
CA SER A 38 -8.28 4.34 -17.30
C SER A 38 -6.80 4.29 -17.68
N LEU A 39 -6.47 3.41 -18.62
CA LEU A 39 -5.16 3.32 -19.24
C LEU A 39 -5.29 3.22 -20.75
N ARG A 40 -4.31 3.76 -21.47
CA ARG A 40 -4.16 3.61 -22.91
C ARG A 40 -2.78 3.07 -23.22
N GLU A 41 -2.77 1.98 -23.97
CA GLU A 41 -1.55 1.29 -24.40
C GLU A 41 -1.09 1.78 -25.76
N PHE A 42 0.22 1.84 -25.91
CA PHE A 42 0.91 2.17 -27.15
C PHE A 42 2.11 1.23 -27.31
N ASP A 43 2.63 1.11 -28.52
CA ASP A 43 3.85 0.30 -28.76
C ASP A 43 5.06 0.81 -27.96
N TRP A 44 5.04 2.09 -27.59
CA TRP A 44 6.12 2.75 -26.86
C TRP A 44 5.95 2.80 -25.33
N GLY A 45 4.77 2.47 -24.80
CA GLY A 45 4.47 2.63 -23.38
C GLY A 45 3.00 2.73 -23.03
N ILE A 46 2.71 3.31 -21.87
CA ILE A 46 1.35 3.46 -21.35
C ILE A 46 1.12 4.89 -20.85
N ILE A 47 -0.07 5.41 -21.14
CA ILE A 47 -0.62 6.59 -20.47
C ILE A 47 -1.70 6.13 -19.51
N ALA A 48 -1.52 6.39 -18.22
CA ALA A 48 -2.53 6.17 -17.20
C ALA A 48 -3.22 7.49 -16.85
N TYR A 49 -4.55 7.45 -16.73
CA TYR A 49 -5.38 8.59 -16.37
C TYR A 49 -5.81 8.45 -14.91
N PHE A 50 -5.48 9.46 -14.11
CA PHE A 50 -5.83 9.52 -12.70
C PHE A 50 -6.84 10.62 -12.44
N GLN A 51 -7.84 10.35 -11.60
CA GLN A 51 -8.83 11.33 -11.15
C GLN A 51 -8.52 11.78 -9.73
N LYS A 52 -8.62 13.08 -9.47
CA LYS A 52 -8.62 13.67 -8.13
C LYS A 52 -9.62 14.82 -8.08
N GLY A 53 -10.72 14.63 -7.35
CA GLY A 53 -11.86 15.54 -7.44
C GLY A 53 -12.48 15.51 -8.84
N ASN A 54 -12.59 16.68 -9.48
CA ASN A 54 -13.12 16.82 -10.84
C ASN A 54 -12.01 16.95 -11.90
N GLU A 55 -10.74 16.73 -11.52
CA GLU A 55 -9.58 16.91 -12.38
C GLU A 55 -9.01 15.56 -12.81
N THR A 56 -8.63 15.49 -14.09
CA THR A 56 -7.95 14.36 -14.70
C THR A 56 -6.47 14.69 -14.88
N TYR A 57 -5.62 13.72 -14.58
CA TYR A 57 -4.16 13.83 -14.68
C TYR A 57 -3.59 12.69 -15.53
N GLN A 58 -2.51 12.96 -16.26
CA GLN A 58 -1.81 11.95 -17.05
C GLN A 58 -0.51 11.50 -16.38
N PHE A 59 -0.35 10.20 -16.21
CA PHE A 59 0.89 9.58 -15.78
C PHE A 59 1.47 8.78 -16.95
N PHE A 60 2.71 9.06 -17.31
CA PHE A 60 3.38 8.42 -18.45
C PHE A 60 4.36 7.38 -17.97
N LEU A 61 4.34 6.20 -18.59
CA LEU A 61 5.36 5.17 -18.40
C LEU A 61 5.87 4.71 -19.78
N PHE A 62 7.13 5.02 -20.04
CA PHE A 62 7.82 4.66 -21.29
C PHE A 62 8.58 3.35 -21.13
N LEU A 63 8.57 2.50 -22.17
CA LEU A 63 9.45 1.35 -22.21
C LEU A 63 10.91 1.81 -22.40
N GLU A 64 11.86 1.03 -21.91
CA GLU A 64 13.30 1.32 -21.88
C GLU A 64 13.82 1.71 -23.27
N GLN A 65 13.38 1.00 -24.30
CA GLN A 65 13.77 1.22 -25.70
C GLN A 65 13.13 2.46 -26.35
N TYR A 66 12.17 3.12 -25.68
CA TYR A 66 11.42 4.26 -26.21
C TYR A 66 11.42 5.48 -25.28
N LYS A 67 12.45 5.63 -24.42
CA LYS A 67 12.63 6.83 -23.58
C LYS A 67 12.95 8.06 -24.46
N ASN A 68 11.92 8.63 -25.07
CA ASN A 68 11.97 9.83 -25.90
C ASN A 68 10.90 10.81 -25.43
N THR A 69 11.30 12.00 -25.02
CA THR A 69 10.39 13.00 -24.45
C THR A 69 9.47 13.65 -25.50
N ALA A 70 9.78 13.54 -26.79
CA ALA A 70 8.89 13.99 -27.86
C ALA A 70 7.52 13.27 -27.82
N LEU A 71 7.50 12.00 -27.43
CA LEU A 71 6.27 11.21 -27.29
C LEU A 71 5.35 11.76 -26.18
N LEU A 72 5.92 12.39 -25.16
CA LEU A 72 5.16 13.04 -24.10
C LEU A 72 4.40 14.23 -24.68
N GLU A 73 5.08 15.11 -25.41
CA GLU A 73 4.51 16.34 -25.96
C GLU A 73 3.40 16.05 -26.98
N GLU A 74 3.57 15.03 -27.82
CA GLU A 74 2.57 14.61 -28.81
C GLU A 74 1.27 14.06 -28.20
N ASN A 75 1.33 13.55 -26.97
CA ASN A 75 0.21 12.85 -26.32
C ASN A 75 -0.28 13.57 -25.05
N LEU A 76 0.20 14.79 -24.80
CA LEU A 76 -0.18 15.59 -23.66
C LEU A 76 -1.56 16.23 -23.87
N ILE A 77 -2.50 15.88 -23.00
CA ILE A 77 -3.89 16.36 -23.02
C ILE A 77 -4.26 17.00 -21.67
N HIS A 78 -3.72 16.48 -20.57
CA HIS A 78 -4.00 16.91 -19.21
C HIS A 78 -2.71 17.24 -18.46
N THR A 79 -2.85 17.83 -17.26
CA THR A 79 -1.72 18.04 -16.34
C THR A 79 -0.99 16.73 -16.06
N VAL A 80 0.34 16.75 -16.16
CA VAL A 80 1.16 15.57 -15.91
C VAL A 80 1.23 15.30 -14.40
N LEU A 81 0.90 14.09 -13.98
CA LEU A 81 1.17 13.62 -12.63
C LEU A 81 2.54 12.96 -12.60
N ILE A 82 3.43 13.49 -11.78
CA ILE A 82 4.75 12.92 -11.54
C ILE A 82 4.94 12.60 -10.06
N THR A 83 5.94 11.77 -9.80
CA THR A 83 6.40 11.43 -8.47
C THR A 83 7.85 11.84 -8.29
N ASP A 84 8.25 12.11 -7.06
CA ASP A 84 9.61 12.52 -6.69
C ASP A 84 10.71 11.55 -7.17
N ASP A 85 10.40 10.27 -7.31
CA ASP A 85 11.33 9.24 -7.80
C ASP A 85 11.57 9.25 -9.33
N CYS A 86 10.78 9.96 -10.13
CA CYS A 86 10.94 9.98 -11.59
C CYS A 86 11.86 11.08 -12.13
N ARG A 87 12.13 12.14 -11.33
CA ARG A 87 13.04 13.26 -11.67
C ARG A 87 12.75 13.94 -13.02
N LEU A 88 11.46 14.12 -13.34
CA LEU A 88 11.00 14.79 -14.56
C LEU A 88 10.65 16.27 -14.37
N ASP A 89 10.70 16.78 -13.14
CA ASP A 89 10.35 18.14 -12.76
C ASP A 89 11.18 19.20 -13.53
N ASP A 90 12.50 19.03 -13.58
CA ASP A 90 13.38 19.96 -14.32
C ASP A 90 13.03 20.01 -15.82
N TYR A 91 12.75 18.86 -16.43
CA TYR A 91 12.37 18.78 -17.84
C TYR A 91 11.01 19.45 -18.09
N LEU A 92 10.01 19.13 -17.28
CA LEU A 92 8.65 19.66 -17.45
C LEU A 92 8.62 21.17 -17.22
N ALA A 93 9.34 21.66 -16.20
CA ALA A 93 9.48 23.09 -15.93
C ALA A 93 10.18 23.83 -17.08
N LYS A 94 11.31 23.29 -17.58
CA LYS A 94 12.06 23.89 -18.70
C LYS A 94 11.22 24.02 -19.97
N ASN A 95 10.31 23.08 -20.22
CA ASN A 95 9.47 23.05 -21.41
C ASN A 95 8.07 23.67 -21.20
N ASN A 96 7.82 24.34 -20.06
CA ASN A 96 6.53 24.94 -19.71
C ASN A 96 5.35 23.95 -19.77
N ILE A 97 5.59 22.70 -19.39
CA ILE A 97 4.55 21.66 -19.32
C ILE A 97 3.92 21.69 -17.93
N ASN A 98 2.60 21.77 -17.84
CA ASN A 98 1.89 21.75 -16.57
C ASN A 98 2.01 20.38 -15.90
N TYR A 99 2.44 20.36 -14.63
CA TYR A 99 2.58 19.13 -13.86
C TYR A 99 2.26 19.31 -12.37
N VAL A 100 1.98 18.20 -11.70
CA VAL A 100 1.89 18.07 -10.25
C VAL A 100 2.85 16.98 -9.79
N ALA A 101 3.72 17.32 -8.83
CA ALA A 101 4.63 16.39 -8.20
C ALA A 101 4.09 15.87 -6.87
N VAL A 102 4.18 14.55 -6.67
CA VAL A 102 3.80 13.88 -5.42
C VAL A 102 5.03 13.26 -4.76
N THR A 103 5.29 13.63 -3.51
CA THR A 103 6.34 13.01 -2.68
C THR A 103 5.83 11.70 -2.10
N LEU A 104 6.35 10.56 -2.56
CA LEU A 104 5.83 9.24 -2.17
C LEU A 104 6.29 8.80 -0.78
N SER A 105 7.54 9.12 -0.45
CA SER A 105 8.18 8.75 0.80
C SER A 105 7.91 9.80 1.86
N LEU A 106 6.79 9.66 2.57
CA LEU A 106 6.41 10.59 3.63
C LEU A 106 7.24 10.39 4.91
N PHE A 107 7.75 9.17 5.14
CA PHE A 107 8.37 8.78 6.39
C PHE A 107 9.57 7.84 6.18
N ARG A 108 10.56 7.94 7.05
CA ARG A 108 11.70 7.00 7.11
C ARG A 108 11.24 5.55 7.26
N GLU A 109 10.17 5.32 8.00
CA GLU A 109 9.57 4.00 8.22
C GLU A 109 9.06 3.36 6.92
N TYR A 110 8.51 4.18 6.01
CA TYR A 110 8.07 3.73 4.69
C TYR A 110 9.27 3.28 3.84
N GLU A 111 10.38 4.00 3.89
CA GLU A 111 11.62 3.65 3.19
C GLU A 111 12.19 2.34 3.71
N LEU A 112 12.19 2.15 5.03
CA LEU A 112 12.68 0.92 5.66
C LEU A 112 11.89 -0.31 5.22
N ILE A 113 10.56 -0.25 5.25
CA ILE A 113 9.75 -1.38 4.80
C ILE A 113 9.84 -1.58 3.29
N SER A 114 9.94 -0.51 2.51
CA SER A 114 10.15 -0.59 1.06
C SER A 114 11.47 -1.26 0.72
N ALA A 115 12.54 -0.97 1.44
CA ALA A 115 13.84 -1.63 1.28
C ALA A 115 13.80 -3.09 1.76
N PHE A 116 13.09 -3.37 2.85
CA PHE A 116 12.95 -4.72 3.39
C PHE A 116 12.18 -5.64 2.43
N TYR A 117 11.04 -5.17 1.91
CA TYR A 117 10.22 -5.95 0.98
C TYR A 117 10.77 -5.94 -0.45
N GLY A 118 11.24 -4.81 -0.97
CA GLY A 118 11.68 -4.69 -2.37
C GLY A 118 10.64 -5.21 -3.36
N ALA A 119 11.07 -6.11 -4.27
CA ALA A 119 10.21 -6.80 -5.22
C ALA A 119 9.56 -8.09 -4.70
N GLN A 120 9.61 -8.37 -3.39
CA GLN A 120 8.96 -9.57 -2.84
C GLN A 120 7.46 -9.58 -3.15
N LYS A 121 6.99 -10.74 -3.62
CA LYS A 121 5.59 -11.03 -3.93
C LYS A 121 5.07 -12.11 -2.99
N ALA A 122 3.80 -12.02 -2.60
CA ALA A 122 3.14 -13.06 -1.84
C ALA A 122 3.07 -14.35 -2.68
N GLN A 123 3.49 -15.48 -2.10
CA GLN A 123 3.65 -16.75 -2.83
C GLN A 123 2.38 -17.20 -3.56
N ARG A 124 1.20 -16.93 -2.99
CA ARG A 124 -0.07 -17.43 -3.52
C ARG A 124 -0.74 -16.47 -4.50
N SER A 125 -0.78 -15.17 -4.19
CA SER A 125 -1.46 -14.18 -5.03
C SER A 125 -0.55 -13.61 -6.12
N GLY A 126 0.77 -13.72 -5.97
CA GLY A 126 1.74 -13.08 -6.87
C GLY A 126 1.77 -11.54 -6.75
N VAL A 127 1.06 -10.98 -5.80
CA VAL A 127 0.98 -9.52 -5.57
C VAL A 127 2.16 -9.07 -4.72
N TYR A 128 2.72 -7.89 -4.99
CA TYR A 128 3.80 -7.31 -4.20
C TYR A 128 3.41 -7.10 -2.73
N LEU A 129 4.30 -7.47 -1.80
CA LEU A 129 4.06 -7.28 -0.36
C LEU A 129 3.88 -5.80 0.01
N MET A 130 4.57 -4.89 -0.69
CA MET A 130 4.39 -3.45 -0.48
C MET A 130 2.98 -2.93 -0.79
N ASN A 131 2.17 -3.67 -1.56
CA ASN A 131 0.79 -3.25 -1.79
C ASN A 131 -0.04 -3.28 -0.50
N HIS A 132 0.26 -4.18 0.43
CA HIS A 132 -0.35 -4.21 1.76
C HIS A 132 -0.11 -2.88 2.50
N ILE A 133 1.13 -2.36 2.43
CA ILE A 133 1.51 -1.09 3.07
C ILE A 133 0.78 0.09 2.43
N ASP A 134 0.76 0.18 1.10
CA ASP A 134 0.15 1.33 0.41
C ASP A 134 -1.36 1.39 0.60
N GLU A 135 -2.03 0.25 0.50
CA GLU A 135 -3.48 0.13 0.71
C GLU A 135 -3.84 0.45 2.16
N GLY A 136 -3.04 -0.03 3.13
CA GLY A 136 -3.24 0.29 4.53
C GLY A 136 -3.02 1.77 4.85
N LEU A 137 -2.01 2.42 4.25
CA LEU A 137 -1.83 3.87 4.39
C LEU A 137 -3.02 4.65 3.84
N PHE A 138 -3.60 4.22 2.70
CA PHE A 138 -4.84 4.81 2.21
C PHE A 138 -5.99 4.70 3.22
N ILE A 139 -6.16 3.53 3.85
CA ILE A 139 -7.21 3.33 4.86
C ILE A 139 -6.96 4.23 6.08
N LEU A 140 -5.71 4.34 6.55
CA LEU A 140 -5.31 5.19 7.66
C LEU A 140 -5.55 6.68 7.36
N GLU A 141 -5.32 7.14 6.14
CA GLU A 141 -5.70 8.50 5.73
C GLU A 141 -7.22 8.72 5.78
N LYS A 142 -8.02 7.73 5.34
CA LYS A 142 -9.50 7.86 5.35
C LYS A 142 -10.09 7.95 6.75
N ILE A 143 -9.49 7.27 7.73
CA ILE A 143 -9.92 7.37 9.14
C ILE A 143 -9.22 8.49 9.91
N GLN A 144 -8.43 9.33 9.22
CA GLN A 144 -7.66 10.44 9.81
C GLN A 144 -6.75 9.96 10.96
N ALA A 145 -6.10 8.81 10.78
CA ALA A 145 -5.16 8.28 11.76
C ALA A 145 -3.95 9.22 11.94
N SER A 146 -3.30 9.14 13.10
CA SER A 146 -2.11 9.93 13.39
C SER A 146 -0.90 9.50 12.55
N ASP A 147 0.11 10.36 12.46
CA ASP A 147 1.40 9.99 11.85
C ASP A 147 2.11 8.88 12.62
N VAL A 148 1.90 8.77 13.94
CA VAL A 148 2.45 7.67 14.74
C VAL A 148 1.85 6.34 14.28
N ALA A 149 0.53 6.28 14.10
CA ALA A 149 -0.15 5.09 13.57
C ALA A 149 0.34 4.73 12.17
N LYS A 150 0.46 5.70 11.25
CA LYS A 150 0.94 5.48 9.87
C LYS A 150 2.38 4.97 9.83
N LYS A 151 3.28 5.57 10.61
CA LYS A 151 4.68 5.15 10.72
C LYS A 151 4.81 3.76 11.33
N ALA A 152 4.10 3.49 12.43
CA ALA A 152 4.07 2.17 13.05
C ALA A 152 3.47 1.12 12.11
N TYR A 153 2.41 1.47 11.36
CA TYR A 153 1.84 0.60 10.35
C TYR A 153 2.84 0.23 9.26
N CYS A 154 3.70 1.16 8.81
CA CYS A 154 4.74 0.82 7.83
C CYS A 154 5.66 -0.30 8.34
N LEU A 155 5.94 -0.35 9.65
CA LEU A 155 6.84 -1.34 10.26
C LEU A 155 6.13 -2.56 10.84
N HIS A 156 4.81 -2.61 10.88
CA HIS A 156 4.10 -3.71 11.55
C HIS A 156 4.42 -5.11 11.01
N PRO A 157 4.66 -5.33 9.70
CA PRO A 157 4.90 -6.69 9.22
C PRO A 157 6.28 -7.22 9.62
N ILE A 158 7.26 -6.33 9.83
CA ILE A 158 8.63 -6.75 10.10
C ILE A 158 8.78 -7.33 11.51
N ILE A 159 7.94 -6.95 12.49
CA ILE A 159 8.09 -7.46 13.87
C ILE A 159 7.03 -8.48 14.29
N GLN A 160 6.22 -8.99 13.36
CA GLN A 160 5.00 -9.74 13.70
C GLN A 160 5.26 -11.01 14.52
N SER A 161 6.37 -11.73 14.29
CA SER A 161 6.77 -12.93 15.03
C SER A 161 7.89 -12.67 16.04
N ASP A 162 8.09 -13.59 16.99
CA ASP A 162 9.18 -13.46 18.00
C ASP A 162 10.55 -13.52 17.31
N GLU A 163 10.69 -14.41 16.32
CA GLU A 163 11.89 -14.56 15.51
C GLU A 163 12.18 -13.28 14.73
N ALA A 164 11.14 -12.67 14.15
CA ALA A 164 11.28 -11.44 13.38
C ALA A 164 11.73 -10.28 14.28
N LEU A 165 11.17 -10.16 15.49
CA LEU A 165 11.59 -9.16 16.48
C LEU A 165 13.07 -9.32 16.87
N GLN A 166 13.56 -10.54 17.07
CA GLN A 166 14.98 -10.81 17.40
C GLN A 166 15.94 -10.38 16.30
N VAL A 167 15.53 -10.45 15.03
CA VAL A 167 16.36 -10.05 13.89
C VAL A 167 16.35 -8.52 13.70
N ILE A 168 15.20 -7.88 13.95
CA ILE A 168 14.94 -6.51 13.49
C ILE A 168 15.15 -5.44 14.57
N TYR A 169 15.33 -5.81 15.85
CA TYR A 169 15.46 -4.82 16.93
C TYR A 169 16.58 -3.78 16.70
N THR A 170 17.67 -4.15 16.00
CA THR A 170 18.76 -3.22 15.64
C THR A 170 18.34 -2.22 14.55
N LEU A 171 17.45 -2.61 13.64
CA LEU A 171 16.91 -1.75 12.58
C LEU A 171 15.96 -0.68 13.14
N LEU A 172 15.42 -0.88 14.33
CA LEU A 172 14.59 0.11 15.04
C LEU A 172 15.41 1.26 15.63
N LYS A 173 16.74 1.24 15.53
CA LYS A 173 17.59 2.32 16.05
C LYS A 173 17.27 3.66 15.37
N GLY A 174 16.88 4.63 16.19
CA GLY A 174 16.52 5.97 15.76
C GLY A 174 15.11 6.09 15.18
N ILE A 175 14.26 5.09 15.37
CA ILE A 175 12.80 5.22 15.22
C ILE A 175 12.24 5.90 16.47
N ASP A 176 11.19 6.71 16.28
CA ASP A 176 10.51 7.41 17.36
C ASP A 176 9.98 6.41 18.42
N THR A 177 10.12 6.76 19.70
CA THR A 177 9.70 5.88 20.81
C THR A 177 8.21 5.61 20.81
N GLN A 178 7.36 6.57 20.44
CA GLN A 178 5.91 6.37 20.34
C GLN A 178 5.57 5.39 19.21
N VAL A 179 6.29 5.46 18.09
CA VAL A 179 6.16 4.49 16.98
C VAL A 179 6.53 3.09 17.46
N ILE A 180 7.62 2.93 18.21
CA ILE A 180 8.03 1.63 18.78
C ILE A 180 6.99 1.09 19.77
N ILE A 181 6.43 1.95 20.64
CA ILE A 181 5.38 1.55 21.59
C ILE A 181 4.14 1.07 20.84
N ALA A 182 3.64 1.84 19.87
CA ALA A 182 2.49 1.44 19.06
C ALA A 182 2.74 0.14 18.31
N LEU A 183 3.94 -0.02 17.74
CA LEU A 183 4.35 -1.20 17.00
C LEU A 183 4.36 -2.47 17.87
N THR A 184 4.96 -2.40 19.05
CA THR A 184 5.04 -3.53 20.00
C THR A 184 3.68 -3.90 20.62
N GLU A 185 2.86 -2.90 20.94
CA GLU A 185 1.50 -3.12 21.42
C GLU A 185 0.60 -3.71 20.31
N TYR A 186 0.71 -3.23 19.07
CA TYR A 186 0.04 -3.83 17.92
C TYR A 186 0.35 -5.31 17.79
N ARG A 187 1.64 -5.68 17.86
CA ARG A 187 2.08 -7.08 17.81
C ARG A 187 1.43 -7.90 18.90
N SER A 188 1.39 -7.39 20.13
CA SER A 188 0.77 -8.06 21.28
C SER A 188 -0.73 -8.29 21.04
N VAL A 189 -1.47 -7.25 20.65
CA VAL A 189 -2.92 -7.30 20.44
C VAL A 189 -3.29 -8.22 19.27
N ALA A 190 -2.60 -8.07 18.13
CA ALA A 190 -2.89 -8.84 16.92
C ALA A 190 -2.66 -10.35 17.12
N ASN A 191 -1.65 -10.72 17.91
CA ASN A 191 -1.31 -12.12 18.17
C ASN A 191 -2.19 -12.78 19.25
N GLU A 192 -2.92 -12.00 20.05
CA GLU A 192 -3.79 -12.54 21.11
C GLU A 192 -5.07 -13.18 20.55
N TYR A 193 -5.56 -12.70 19.41
CA TYR A 193 -6.71 -13.27 18.71
C TYR A 193 -6.32 -13.66 17.28
N LEU A 194 -6.14 -14.97 17.08
CA LEU A 194 -5.85 -15.62 15.81
C LEU A 194 -7.04 -16.47 15.34
N SER A 195 -7.10 -16.78 14.04
CA SER A 195 -8.21 -17.53 13.42
C SER A 195 -8.48 -18.93 13.98
N LYS A 196 -7.62 -19.47 14.84
CA LYS A 196 -7.82 -20.76 15.53
C LYS A 196 -8.53 -20.62 16.87
N ARG A 197 -8.54 -19.42 17.46
CA ARG A 197 -9.14 -19.16 18.77
C ARG A 197 -10.65 -19.08 18.62
N LYS A 198 -11.36 -19.89 19.40
CA LYS A 198 -12.82 -19.81 19.55
C LYS A 198 -13.15 -18.88 20.71
N ILE A 199 -14.12 -18.00 20.48
CA ILE A 199 -14.60 -16.99 21.44
C ILE A 199 -16.10 -17.20 21.67
N LYS A 200 -16.59 -16.87 22.86
CA LYS A 200 -18.02 -16.90 23.21
C LYS A 200 -18.68 -15.55 22.97
N SER A 201 -17.94 -14.46 23.16
CA SER A 201 -18.36 -13.09 22.87
C SER A 201 -17.31 -12.34 22.06
N ILE A 202 -17.76 -11.35 21.29
CA ILE A 202 -16.88 -10.42 20.56
C ILE A 202 -15.98 -9.62 21.51
N ASP A 203 -16.45 -9.36 22.74
CA ASP A 203 -15.74 -8.57 23.75
C ASP A 203 -14.47 -9.26 24.27
N GLU A 204 -14.31 -10.57 24.01
CA GLU A 204 -13.09 -11.31 24.32
C GLU A 204 -11.91 -10.93 23.42
N ILE A 205 -12.17 -10.25 22.30
CA ILE A 205 -11.13 -9.68 21.46
C ILE A 205 -10.66 -8.39 22.14
N ARG A 206 -9.47 -8.45 22.72
CA ARG A 206 -8.82 -7.29 23.35
C ARG A 206 -8.56 -6.21 22.29
N LEU A 207 -8.90 -4.97 22.61
CA LEU A 207 -8.41 -3.79 21.90
C LEU A 207 -7.28 -3.15 22.70
N SER A 208 -6.44 -2.39 22.01
CA SER A 208 -5.40 -1.62 22.68
C SER A 208 -6.00 -0.44 23.44
N PRO A 209 -5.42 -0.02 24.57
CA PRO A 209 -5.71 1.30 25.14
C PRO A 209 -5.22 2.45 24.25
N LEU A 210 -4.32 2.19 23.29
CA LEU A 210 -3.79 3.19 22.37
C LEU A 210 -4.68 3.26 21.11
N LYS A 211 -5.24 4.44 20.83
CA LYS A 211 -6.04 4.67 19.62
C LYS A 211 -5.24 4.33 18.35
N ASP A 212 -3.99 4.74 18.28
CA ASP A 212 -3.11 4.51 17.12
C ASP A 212 -3.00 3.01 16.78
N VAL A 213 -2.96 2.14 17.78
CA VAL A 213 -2.90 0.69 17.58
C VAL A 213 -4.22 0.14 17.03
N ASN A 214 -5.35 0.66 17.51
CA ASN A 214 -6.66 0.27 17.00
C ASN A 214 -6.86 0.75 15.55
N ASP A 215 -6.37 1.94 15.20
CA ASP A 215 -6.36 2.45 13.83
C ASP A 215 -5.50 1.56 12.91
N MET A 216 -4.33 1.14 13.36
CA MET A 216 -3.47 0.17 12.65
C MET A 216 -4.19 -1.17 12.42
N LEU A 217 -4.89 -1.69 13.44
CA LEU A 217 -5.67 -2.93 13.33
C LEU A 217 -6.81 -2.80 12.33
N ILE A 218 -7.48 -1.64 12.26
CA ILE A 218 -8.51 -1.38 11.24
C ILE A 218 -7.90 -1.54 9.83
N ALA A 219 -6.79 -0.86 9.57
CA ALA A 219 -6.12 -0.91 8.27
C ALA A 219 -5.65 -2.33 7.91
N ASP A 220 -4.97 -3.01 8.84
CA ASP A 220 -4.48 -4.38 8.65
C ASP A 220 -5.63 -5.37 8.38
N LYS A 221 -6.72 -5.31 9.17
CA LYS A 221 -7.81 -6.28 9.05
C LYS A 221 -8.67 -6.06 7.81
N ILE A 222 -8.90 -4.81 7.41
CA ILE A 222 -9.57 -4.50 6.13
C ILE A 222 -8.73 -5.02 4.97
N GLN A 223 -7.42 -4.72 4.94
CA GLN A 223 -6.52 -5.16 3.87
C GLN A 223 -6.46 -6.70 3.80
N ASN A 224 -6.22 -7.36 4.94
CA ASN A 224 -6.11 -8.81 5.00
C ASN A 224 -7.42 -9.52 4.61
N LYS A 225 -8.58 -8.97 5.01
CA LYS A 225 -9.88 -9.51 4.60
C LYS A 225 -10.07 -9.39 3.10
N LYS A 226 -9.76 -8.23 2.50
CA LYS A 226 -9.83 -8.02 1.04
C LYS A 226 -8.98 -9.06 0.31
N ASP A 227 -7.71 -9.21 0.68
CA ASP A 227 -6.81 -10.15 0.01
C ASP A 227 -7.25 -11.61 0.22
N PHE A 228 -7.78 -11.93 1.41
CA PHE A 228 -8.41 -13.22 1.65
C PHE A 228 -9.59 -13.46 0.71
N GLU A 229 -10.51 -12.50 0.56
CA GLU A 229 -11.68 -12.63 -0.30
C GLU A 229 -11.32 -12.78 -1.78
N LEU A 230 -10.33 -12.01 -2.25
CA LEU A 230 -9.88 -12.02 -3.64
C LEU A 230 -9.12 -13.31 -4.00
N TYR A 231 -8.19 -13.75 -3.14
CA TYR A 231 -7.20 -14.74 -3.54
C TYR A 231 -7.31 -16.08 -2.81
N HIS A 232 -8.04 -16.15 -1.68
CA HIS A 232 -7.96 -17.31 -0.79
C HIS A 232 -9.31 -17.92 -0.40
N LYS A 233 -10.39 -17.15 -0.36
CA LYS A 233 -11.69 -17.59 0.17
C LYS A 233 -12.25 -18.85 -0.51
N LYS A 234 -12.02 -19.00 -1.82
CA LYS A 234 -12.49 -20.16 -2.59
C LYS A 234 -11.63 -21.42 -2.43
N THR A 235 -10.37 -21.27 -2.04
CA THR A 235 -9.37 -22.37 -2.08
C THR A 235 -8.84 -22.75 -0.71
N HIS A 236 -9.01 -21.91 0.32
CA HIS A 236 -8.44 -22.15 1.64
C HIS A 236 -9.25 -23.20 2.42
N PRO A 237 -8.62 -24.25 2.99
CA PRO A 237 -9.33 -25.30 3.72
C PRO A 237 -10.04 -24.79 4.98
N ARG A 238 -9.57 -23.65 5.52
CA ARG A 238 -10.13 -22.98 6.70
C ARG A 238 -10.89 -21.69 6.36
N SER A 239 -11.54 -21.66 5.21
CA SER A 239 -12.18 -20.44 4.68
C SER A 239 -13.31 -19.95 5.59
N ALA A 240 -14.10 -20.86 6.17
CA ALA A 240 -15.16 -20.51 7.10
C ALA A 240 -14.61 -19.85 8.37
N GLU A 241 -13.57 -20.42 8.98
CA GLU A 241 -12.97 -19.84 10.20
C GLU A 241 -12.25 -18.51 9.93
N LEU A 242 -11.66 -18.34 8.75
CA LEU A 242 -11.04 -17.08 8.36
C LEU A 242 -12.10 -16.00 8.09
N THR A 243 -13.23 -16.36 7.49
CA THR A 243 -14.36 -15.43 7.32
C THR A 243 -14.87 -14.97 8.69
N GLU A 244 -15.17 -15.91 9.59
CA GLU A 244 -15.57 -15.62 10.97
C GLU A 244 -14.54 -14.74 11.70
N TYR A 245 -13.25 -15.05 11.55
CA TYR A 245 -12.15 -14.30 12.14
C TYR A 245 -12.12 -12.83 11.70
N PHE A 246 -12.20 -12.57 10.40
CA PHE A 246 -12.17 -11.19 9.90
C PHE A 246 -13.44 -10.43 10.27
N ASP A 247 -14.61 -11.06 10.17
CA ASP A 247 -15.88 -10.44 10.55
C ASP A 247 -15.90 -10.07 12.03
N ASN A 248 -15.32 -10.92 12.88
CA ASN A 248 -15.19 -10.64 14.30
C ASN A 248 -14.26 -9.44 14.56
N TRP A 249 -13.11 -9.36 13.89
CA TRP A 249 -12.22 -8.20 14.01
C TRP A 249 -12.90 -6.91 13.58
N LEU A 250 -13.54 -6.89 12.40
CA LEU A 250 -14.20 -5.69 11.88
C LEU A 250 -15.33 -5.24 12.80
N ARG A 251 -16.15 -6.18 13.30
CA ARG A 251 -17.20 -5.87 14.28
C ARG A 251 -16.61 -5.29 15.56
N ARG A 252 -15.55 -5.90 16.10
CA ARG A 252 -14.92 -5.45 17.36
C ARG A 252 -14.32 -4.05 17.25
N LEU A 253 -13.73 -3.75 16.09
CA LEU A 253 -13.12 -2.46 15.78
C LEU A 253 -14.15 -1.40 15.36
N GLY A 254 -15.44 -1.76 15.26
CA GLY A 254 -16.50 -0.82 14.87
C GLY A 254 -16.44 -0.43 13.39
N VAL A 255 -15.88 -1.26 12.53
CA VAL A 255 -15.80 -1.01 11.08
C VAL A 255 -17.14 -1.31 10.44
N ALA A 256 -17.80 -0.27 9.90
CA ALA A 256 -19.02 -0.42 9.13
C ALA A 256 -18.79 -1.16 7.80
N GLU A 257 -19.75 -1.98 7.37
CA GLU A 257 -19.67 -2.74 6.13
C GLU A 257 -19.53 -1.84 4.88
N GLU A 258 -20.20 -0.68 4.89
CA GLU A 258 -20.08 0.32 3.83
C GLU A 258 -18.65 0.86 3.72
N PHE A 259 -18.00 1.13 4.86
CA PHE A 259 -16.60 1.58 4.88
C PHE A 259 -15.66 0.48 4.38
N TYR A 260 -15.85 -0.76 4.84
CA TYR A 260 -15.10 -1.91 4.33
C TYR A 260 -15.22 -2.03 2.81
N THR A 261 -16.45 -2.04 2.29
CA THR A 261 -16.72 -2.19 0.85
C THR A 261 -16.05 -1.07 0.06
N THR A 262 -16.18 0.18 0.53
CA THR A 262 -15.52 1.34 -0.07
C THR A 262 -14.02 1.12 -0.17
N CYS A 263 -13.34 0.83 0.94
CA CYS A 263 -11.90 0.59 0.96
C CYS A 263 -11.49 -0.60 0.09
N ALA A 264 -12.23 -1.70 0.14
CA ALA A 264 -11.94 -2.91 -0.64
C ALA A 264 -12.02 -2.65 -2.14
N THR A 265 -12.99 -1.86 -2.61
CA THR A 265 -13.13 -1.48 -4.02
C THR A 265 -12.03 -0.53 -4.49
N TYR A 266 -11.61 0.43 -3.67
CA TYR A 266 -10.51 1.34 -4.06
C TYR A 266 -9.15 0.63 -4.17
N CYS A 267 -8.98 -0.46 -3.43
CA CYS A 267 -7.74 -1.24 -3.37
C CYS A 267 -7.70 -2.44 -4.34
N GLN A 268 -8.67 -2.56 -5.25
CA GLN A 268 -8.71 -3.55 -6.33
C GLN A 268 -8.10 -2.98 -7.62
#